data_AF-A0A2U1C9D9-F1
#
_entry.id   AF-A0A2U1C9D9-F1
#
_cell.length_a   1.000
_cell.length_b   1.000
_cell.length_c   1.000
_cell.angle_alpha   90.00
_cell.angle_beta   90.00
_cell.angle_gamma   90.00
#
_symmetry.space_group_name_H-M   'P 1'
#
loop_
_entity.id
_entity.type
_entity.pdbx_description
1 polymer ?
#
loop_
_entity_poly.entity_id
_entity_poly.type
_entity_poly.pdbx_seq_one_letter_code
_entity_poly.pdbx_strand_id
1 'polypeptide(L)' 'MPTDACQWFYECEECHTVLRPKPGDCCVFCSYGSVPCPPIQSGDQATCCRPET' A
#
# COMPACT_ATOMS: atom_id res chain seq x y z
N MET A 1 5.76 -4.41 6.07
CA MET A 1 4.32 -4.16 6.24
C MET A 1 3.64 -5.45 6.67
N PRO A 2 2.66 -5.46 7.60
CA PRO A 2 1.84 -6.64 7.88
C PRO A 2 1.25 -7.22 6.59
N THR A 3 1.15 -8.54 6.51
CA THR A 3 0.71 -9.25 5.29
C THR A 3 -0.79 -9.12 5.02
N ASP A 4 -1.53 -8.61 5.99
CA ASP A 4 -2.98 -8.47 6.05
C ASP A 4 -3.47 -7.03 5.89
N ALA A 5 -2.57 -6.05 5.74
CA ALA A 5 -2.92 -4.64 5.66
C ALA A 5 -2.22 -3.92 4.50
N CYS A 6 -2.76 -2.76 4.11
CA CYS A 6 -2.19 -1.88 3.07
C CYS A 6 -1.80 -0.50 3.61
N GLN A 7 -0.57 -0.06 3.33
CA GLN A 7 0.01 1.15 3.91
C GLN A 7 -0.34 2.31 2.99
N TRP A 8 -1.39 3.03 3.35
CA TRP A 8 -1.88 4.14 2.53
C TRP A 8 -0.95 5.36 2.60
N PHE A 9 -0.28 5.56 3.72
CA PHE A 9 0.64 6.67 3.93
C PHE A 9 2.00 6.16 4.36
N TYR A 10 3.04 6.68 3.73
CA TYR A 10 4.42 6.42 4.14
C TYR A 10 5.15 7.75 4.23
N GLU A 11 5.73 8.03 5.39
CA GLU A 11 6.64 9.15 5.54
C GLU A 11 8.04 8.68 5.13
N CYS A 12 8.63 9.38 4.17
CA CYS A 12 10.01 9.12 3.80
C CYS A 12 10.93 9.53 4.95
N GLU A 13 11.76 8.60 5.43
CA GLU A 13 12.67 8.86 6.57
C GLU A 13 13.80 9.85 6.24
N GLU A 14 14.12 10.04 4.96
CA GLU A 14 15.20 10.93 4.53
C GLU A 14 14.71 12.39 4.34
N CYS A 15 13.53 12.56 3.73
CA CYS A 15 13.02 13.89 3.36
C CYS A 15 11.70 14.28 4.03
N HIS A 16 11.17 13.44 4.93
CA HIS A 16 9.93 13.65 5.70
C HIS A 16 8.69 13.93 4.85
N THR A 17 8.72 13.58 3.57
CA THR A 17 7.57 13.72 2.69
C THR A 17 6.59 12.58 2.94
N VAL A 18 5.32 12.92 3.14
CA VAL A 18 4.23 11.94 3.21
C VAL A 18 3.82 11.54 1.80
N LEU A 19 4.18 10.33 1.42
CA LEU A 19 3.77 9.69 0.18
C LEU A 19 2.35 9.14 0.32
N ARG A 20 1.59 9.30 -0.77
CA ARG A 20 0.23 8.77 -0.95
C ARG A 20 0.21 7.94 -2.24
N PRO A 21 -0.61 6.87 -2.33
CA PRO A 21 -0.74 6.12 -3.57
C PRO A 21 -1.13 7.02 -4.74
N LYS A 22 -0.65 6.64 -5.92
CA LYS A 22 -1.05 7.25 -7.19
C LYS A 22 -2.51 6.86 -7.50
N PRO A 23 -3.23 7.66 -8.31
CA PRO A 23 -4.56 7.31 -8.76
C PRO A 23 -4.57 5.94 -9.45
N GLY A 24 -5.45 5.04 -9.00
CA GLY A 24 -5.56 3.67 -9.51
C GLY A 24 -4.77 2.62 -8.72
N ASP A 25 -3.87 3.05 -7.83
CA ASP A 25 -3.11 2.14 -6.97
C ASP A 25 -3.69 2.04 -5.57
N CYS A 26 -3.42 0.90 -4.95
CA CYS A 26 -3.98 0.53 -3.68
C CYS A 26 -3.34 1.21 -2.45
N CYS A 27 -2.03 1.45 -2.49
CA CYS A 27 -1.21 1.84 -1.34
C CYS A 27 0.17 2.31 -1.83
N VAL A 28 0.99 2.88 -0.95
CA VAL A 28 2.31 3.42 -1.35
C VAL A 28 3.24 2.35 -1.93
N PHE A 29 3.14 1.10 -1.50
CA PHE A 29 3.93 0.00 -2.06
C PHE A 29 3.45 -0.41 -3.45
N CYS A 30 2.14 -0.34 -3.72
CA CYS A 30 1.61 -0.51 -5.08
C CYS A 30 2.16 0.56 -6.04
N SER A 31 2.32 1.81 -5.56
CA SER A 31 2.72 2.94 -6.41
C SER A 31 4.20 3.19 -6.59
N TYR A 32 4.98 2.88 -5.55
CA TYR A 32 6.40 3.22 -5.46
C TYR A 32 7.29 2.02 -5.09
N GLY A 33 6.71 0.91 -4.63
CA GLY A 33 7.44 -0.30 -4.29
C GLY A 33 7.85 -1.08 -5.54
N SER A 34 8.98 -1.78 -5.47
CA SER A 34 9.38 -2.76 -6.48
C SER A 34 8.56 -4.06 -6.39
N VAL A 35 8.05 -4.35 -5.19
CA VAL A 35 7.19 -5.49 -4.90
C VAL A 35 5.81 -4.94 -4.48
N PRO A 36 4.71 -5.41 -5.11
CA PRO A 36 3.35 -4.96 -4.75
C PRO A 36 2.99 -5.34 -3.32
N CYS A 37 1.92 -4.77 -2.77
CA CYS A 37 1.53 -5.04 -1.39
C CYS A 37 1.20 -6.54 -1.13
N PRO A 38 1.39 -7.05 0.10
CA PRO A 38 1.16 -8.47 0.39
C PRO A 38 -0.25 -8.99 0.03
N PRO A 39 -1.35 -8.23 0.24
CA PRO A 39 -2.69 -8.68 -0.18
C PRO A 39 -2.81 -9.00 -1.67
N ILE A 40 -2.15 -8.22 -2.54
CA ILE A 40 -2.12 -8.49 -3.98
C ILE A 40 -1.30 -9.75 -4.29
N GLN A 41 -0.18 -9.95 -3.59
CA GLN A 41 0.67 -11.14 -3.77
C GLN A 41 -0.07 -12.43 -3.37
N SER A 42 -0.93 -12.36 -2.35
CA SER A 42 -1.75 -13.49 -1.90
C SER A 42 -2.94 -13.80 -2.83
N GLY A 43 -3.15 -13.01 -3.90
CA GLY A 43 -4.29 -13.17 -4.81
C GLY A 43 -5.59 -12.51 -4.34
N ASP A 44 -5.57 -11.84 -3.18
CA ASP A 44 -6.70 -11.18 -2.56
C ASP A 44 -6.78 -9.70 -2.98
N GLN A 45 -6.91 -9.49 -4.29
CA GLN A 45 -7.07 -8.13 -4.85
C GLN A 45 -8.34 -7.44 -4.33
N ALA A 46 -9.37 -8.21 -3.95
CA ALA A 46 -10.61 -7.72 -3.34
C ALA A 46 -10.43 -7.19 -1.90
N THR A 47 -9.34 -7.56 -1.23
CA THR A 47 -9.05 -7.23 0.18
C THR A 47 -8.03 -6.08 0.28
N CYS A 48 -7.53 -5.62 -0.86
CA CYS A 48 -6.64 -4.48 -0.94
C CYS A 48 -7.37 -3.19 -0.52
N CYS A 49 -7.17 -2.78 0.74
CA CYS A 49 -7.83 -1.63 1.37
C CYS A 49 -9.36 -1.76 1.49
N ARG A 50 -9.90 -2.87 2.00
CA ARG A 50 -11.23 -2.80 2.62
C ARG A 50 -11.10 -2.03 3.94
N PRO A 51 -11.80 -0.91 4.15
CA PRO A 51 -12.13 -0.53 5.51
C PRO A 51 -13.03 -1.66 6.03
N GLU A 52 -12.56 -2.38 7.04
CA GLU A 52 -13.44 -3.15 7.91
C GLU A 52 -14.64 -2.26 8.30
N THR A 53 -15.83 -2.79 8.03
CA THR A 53 -17.13 -2.13 8.21
C THR A 53 -17.37 -1.74 9.65
#